data_AF-A0A810AL44-F1
#
_entry.id   AF-A0A810AL44-F1
#
_cell.length_a   1.000
_cell.length_b   1.000
_cell.length_c   1.000
_cell.angle_alpha   90.00
_cell.angle_beta   90.00
_cell.angle_gamma   90.00
#
_symmetry.space_group_name_H-M   'P 1'
#
loop_
_entity.id
_entity.type
_entity.pdbx_description
1 polymer ?
#
loop_
_entity_poly.entity_id
_entity_poly.type
_entity_poly.pdbx_seq_one_letter_code
_entity_poly.pdbx_strand_id
1 'polypeptide(L)'
;MSNVDDDDPDPGHRYRFKPVLDWPVVEVMEDTAPEVEGNTSLDFLQAVYRCADQPMHRRMRAAVAALPFEHPKLAVTAVVNGEGFGAKLEAARARAANVVSFRNVEVLKEKD
;
A
#
# COMPACT_ATOMS: atom_id res chain seq x y z
N MET A 1 14.41 43.62 -61.70
CA MET A 1 14.79 44.55 -60.61
C MET A 1 13.58 44.66 -59.68
N SER A 2 13.61 44.48 -58.37
CA SER A 2 14.67 44.24 -57.37
C SER A 2 13.90 43.78 -56.13
N ASN A 3 14.22 42.59 -55.60
CA ASN A 3 13.78 42.20 -54.26
C ASN A 3 14.53 43.08 -53.28
N VAL A 4 13.79 43.84 -52.47
CA VAL A 4 14.37 44.62 -51.38
C VAL A 4 14.50 43.66 -50.20
N ASP A 5 15.74 43.44 -49.80
CA ASP A 5 16.15 42.65 -48.65
C ASP A 5 15.54 43.25 -47.37
N ASP A 6 14.55 42.57 -46.79
CA ASP A 6 14.17 42.71 -45.38
C ASP A 6 15.15 41.87 -44.52
N ASP A 7 16.46 42.11 -44.71
CA ASP A 7 17.47 41.78 -43.72
C ASP A 7 17.39 42.87 -42.63
N ASP A 8 16.43 42.72 -41.72
CA ASP A 8 16.54 43.34 -40.39
C ASP A 8 17.28 42.35 -39.48
N PRO A 9 18.59 42.54 -39.23
CA PRO A 9 19.35 41.66 -38.39
C PRO A 9 19.07 42.05 -36.93
N ASP A 10 17.89 41.72 -36.40
CA ASP A 10 17.58 41.95 -34.98
C ASP A 10 18.68 41.26 -34.12
N PRO A 11 19.58 42.02 -33.49
CA PRO A 11 20.72 41.47 -32.78
C PRO A 11 20.35 40.93 -31.40
N GLY A 12 19.06 40.96 -31.03
CA GLY A 12 18.56 40.65 -29.69
C GLY A 12 18.19 39.19 -29.41
N HIS A 13 18.13 38.29 -30.39
CA HIS A 13 17.60 36.93 -30.20
C HIS A 13 18.64 35.83 -29.94
N ARG A 14 19.78 36.16 -29.33
CA ARG A 14 20.87 35.18 -29.08
C ARG A 14 20.57 34.11 -28.02
N TYR A 15 19.49 34.23 -27.24
CA TYR A 15 19.19 33.28 -26.15
C TYR A 15 17.71 32.90 -25.98
N ARG A 16 16.91 32.82 -27.06
CA ARG A 16 15.76 31.92 -27.00
C ARG A 16 16.26 30.52 -27.35
N PHE A 17 16.82 29.83 -26.36
CA PHE A 17 16.81 28.38 -26.36
C PHE A 17 15.35 27.97 -26.52
N LYS A 18 14.92 27.73 -27.76
CA LYS A 18 13.72 26.93 -28.00
C LYS A 18 14.23 25.52 -27.75
N PRO A 19 13.95 24.89 -26.60
CA PRO A 19 14.11 23.46 -26.56
C PRO A 19 13.23 22.97 -27.71
N VAL A 20 13.86 22.52 -28.80
CA VAL A 20 13.23 21.53 -29.66
C VAL A 20 13.17 20.32 -28.76
N LEU A 21 12.14 20.36 -27.95
CA LEU A 21 11.76 19.33 -27.04
C LEU A 21 11.27 18.31 -28.07
N ASP A 22 12.17 17.45 -28.53
CA ASP A 22 11.80 16.19 -29.14
C ASP A 22 11.22 15.40 -27.98
N TRP A 23 9.98 15.71 -27.61
CA TRP A 23 9.24 14.84 -26.71
C TRP A 23 9.18 13.54 -27.50
N PRO A 24 9.76 12.42 -27.01
CA PRO A 24 9.48 11.15 -27.65
C PRO A 24 7.97 11.04 -27.67
N VAL A 25 7.39 10.73 -28.83
CA VAL A 25 5.97 10.43 -28.94
C VAL A 25 5.73 9.26 -28.00
N VAL A 26 5.24 9.57 -26.79
CA VAL A 26 4.80 8.55 -25.86
C VAL A 26 3.50 8.06 -26.48
N GLU A 27 3.57 6.91 -27.15
CA GLU A 27 2.36 6.20 -27.54
C GLU A 27 1.59 5.94 -26.25
N VAL A 28 0.53 6.73 -26.05
CA VAL A 28 -0.41 6.51 -24.97
C VAL A 28 -1.16 5.24 -25.35
N MET A 29 -0.67 4.10 -24.87
CA MET A 29 -1.44 2.87 -24.92
C MET A 29 -2.81 3.17 -24.31
N GLU A 30 -3.87 2.88 -25.07
CA GLU A 30 -5.24 2.97 -24.56
C GLU A 30 -5.31 2.26 -23.21
N ASP A 31 -5.93 2.92 -22.23
CA ASP A 31 -6.08 2.38 -20.88
C ASP A 31 -7.20 1.33 -20.86
N THR A 32 -7.06 0.31 -21.71
CA THR A 32 -8.04 -0.75 -21.88
C THR A 32 -7.91 -1.68 -20.71
N ALA A 33 -8.77 -1.49 -19.71
CA ALA A 33 -8.89 -2.42 -18.60
C ALA A 33 -9.39 -3.77 -19.15
N PRO A 34 -8.80 -4.91 -18.75
CA PRO A 34 -9.32 -6.21 -19.13
C PRO A 34 -10.73 -6.39 -18.56
N GLU A 35 -11.62 -7.03 -19.31
CA GLU A 35 -12.91 -7.45 -18.77
C GLU A 35 -12.68 -8.47 -17.66
N VAL A 36 -13.28 -8.23 -16.49
CA VAL A 36 -13.07 -9.05 -15.28
C VAL A 36 -14.36 -9.78 -14.96
N GLU A 37 -14.28 -11.12 -14.96
CA GLU A 37 -15.42 -12.01 -14.66
C GLU A 37 -15.70 -12.16 -13.15
N GLY A 38 -14.86 -11.57 -12.29
CA GLY A 38 -14.92 -11.69 -10.83
C GLY A 38 -15.34 -10.41 -10.10
N ASN A 39 -15.80 -10.57 -8.86
CA ASN A 39 -16.28 -9.47 -8.01
C ASN A 39 -15.23 -8.99 -6.99
N THR A 40 -14.04 -9.61 -6.96
CA THR A 40 -13.03 -9.30 -5.95
C THR A 40 -11.84 -8.55 -6.53
N SER A 41 -11.17 -7.77 -5.69
CA SER A 41 -9.93 -7.08 -6.08
C SER A 41 -8.84 -8.07 -6.50
N LEU A 42 -8.85 -9.30 -5.98
CA LEU A 42 -7.90 -10.33 -6.39
C LEU A 42 -8.16 -10.73 -7.85
N ASP A 43 -9.41 -10.99 -8.23
CA ASP A 43 -9.77 -11.37 -9.60
C ASP A 43 -9.35 -10.28 -10.60
N PHE A 44 -9.56 -9.01 -10.24
CA PHE A 44 -9.11 -7.88 -11.04
C PHE A 44 -7.60 -7.85 -11.21
N LEU A 45 -6.84 -7.96 -10.10
CA LEU A 45 -5.38 -7.96 -10.16
C LEU A 45 -4.85 -9.15 -10.98
N GLN A 46 -5.49 -10.32 -10.87
CA GLN A 46 -5.17 -11.50 -11.66
C GLN A 46 -5.42 -11.30 -13.15
N ALA A 47 -6.55 -10.71 -13.52
CA ALA A 47 -6.83 -10.37 -14.92
C ALA A 47 -5.77 -9.41 -15.49
N VAL A 48 -5.39 -8.38 -14.73
CA VAL A 48 -4.39 -7.38 -15.16
C VAL A 48 -3.00 -8.00 -15.36
N TYR A 49 -2.48 -8.80 -14.42
CA TYR A 49 -1.13 -9.35 -14.57
C TYR A 49 -1.04 -10.51 -15.59
N ARG A 50 -2.16 -11.21 -15.84
CA ARG A 50 -2.25 -12.30 -16.83
C ARG A 50 -2.45 -11.79 -18.25
N CYS A 51 -3.02 -10.60 -18.43
CA CYS A 51 -3.21 -9.98 -19.75
C CYS A 51 -1.86 -9.69 -20.42
N ALA A 52 -1.67 -10.19 -21.65
CA ALA A 52 -0.44 -10.00 -22.42
C ALA A 52 -0.33 -8.58 -23.02
N ASP A 53 -1.47 -7.94 -23.29
CA ASP A 53 -1.55 -6.60 -23.88
C ASP A 53 -1.22 -5.50 -22.87
N GLN A 54 -1.19 -5.83 -21.57
CA GLN A 54 -0.79 -4.88 -20.54
C GLN A 54 0.73 -4.68 -20.51
N PRO A 55 1.21 -3.43 -20.34
CA PRO A 55 2.62 -3.16 -20.17
C PRO A 55 3.23 -3.97 -19.02
N MET A 56 4.46 -4.47 -19.20
CA MET A 56 5.16 -5.28 -18.20
C MET A 56 5.19 -4.63 -16.80
N HIS A 57 5.39 -3.31 -16.74
CA HIS A 57 5.42 -2.58 -15.47
C HIS A 57 4.08 -2.66 -14.72
N ARG A 58 2.95 -2.56 -15.42
CA ARG A 58 1.61 -2.69 -14.84
C ARG A 58 1.36 -4.12 -14.34
N ARG A 59 1.75 -5.11 -15.16
CA ARG A 59 1.64 -6.52 -14.80
C ARG A 59 2.41 -6.85 -13.53
N MET A 60 3.65 -6.37 -13.42
CA MET A 60 4.46 -6.58 -12.20
C MET A 60 3.83 -5.92 -10.97
N ARG A 61 3.31 -4.69 -11.09
CA ARG A 61 2.65 -4.00 -9.97
C ARG A 61 1.40 -4.76 -9.50
N ALA A 62 0.58 -5.23 -10.44
CA ALA A 62 -0.60 -6.02 -10.12
C ALA A 62 -0.24 -7.36 -9.47
N ALA A 63 0.77 -8.07 -9.99
CA ALA A 63 1.25 -9.33 -9.40
C ALA A 63 1.79 -9.14 -7.96
N VAL A 64 2.57 -8.08 -7.71
CA VAL A 64 3.07 -7.77 -6.36
C VAL A 64 1.93 -7.50 -5.38
N ALA A 65 0.87 -6.82 -5.82
CA ALA A 65 -0.30 -6.57 -5.00
C ALA A 65 -1.14 -7.82 -4.72
N ALA A 66 -1.19 -8.77 -5.67
CA ALA A 66 -1.93 -10.03 -5.53
C ALA A 66 -1.18 -11.08 -4.67
N LEU A 67 0.15 -11.05 -4.68
CA LEU A 67 1.03 -12.04 -4.04
C LEU A 67 0.69 -12.40 -2.57
N PRO A 68 0.31 -11.44 -1.68
CA PRO A 68 -0.05 -11.75 -0.29
C PRO A 68 -1.32 -12.60 -0.13
N PHE A 69 -2.17 -12.63 -1.16
CA PHE A 69 -3.47 -13.30 -1.13
C PHE A 69 -3.45 -14.65 -1.86
N GLU A 70 -2.51 -14.84 -2.78
CA GLU A 70 -2.34 -16.11 -3.52
C GLU A 70 -1.60 -17.17 -2.72
N HIS A 71 -0.65 -16.74 -1.88
CA HIS A 71 0.20 -17.65 -1.11
C HIS A 71 0.12 -17.31 0.37
N PRO A 72 -0.33 -18.25 1.23
CA PRO A 72 -0.33 -18.02 2.66
C PRO A 72 1.11 -17.82 3.12
N LYS A 73 1.39 -16.63 3.67
CA LYS A 73 2.71 -16.34 4.25
C LYS A 73 2.86 -17.13 5.55
N LEU A 74 3.90 -17.96 5.64
CA LEU A 74 4.29 -18.59 6.90
C LEU A 74 4.80 -17.52 7.87
N ALA A 75 3.89 -16.94 8.66
CA ALA A 75 4.22 -16.05 9.75
C ALA A 75 4.15 -16.82 11.07
N VAL A 76 5.21 -17.57 11.41
CA VAL A 76 5.34 -18.20 12.72
C VAL A 76 5.99 -17.18 13.66
N THR A 77 5.18 -16.41 14.38
CA THR A 77 5.65 -15.69 15.56
C THR A 77 5.55 -16.63 16.75
N ALA A 78 6.61 -17.38 17.02
CA ALA A 78 6.71 -18.13 18.27
C ALA A 78 6.88 -17.13 19.41
N VAL A 79 5.83 -16.93 20.23
CA VAL A 79 5.94 -16.20 21.49
C VAL A 79 6.59 -17.14 22.51
N VAL A 80 7.92 -17.20 22.50
CA VAL A 80 8.70 -18.13 23.35
C VAL A 80 8.69 -17.72 24.82
N ASN A 81 8.49 -16.42 25.12
CA ASN A 81 8.61 -15.86 26.47
C ASN A 81 7.32 -15.28 27.04
N GLY A 82 6.16 -15.66 26.52
CA GLY A 82 4.88 -15.30 27.13
C GLY A 82 4.53 -16.34 28.17
N GLU A 83 4.43 -15.97 29.45
CA GLU A 83 3.63 -16.74 30.41
C GLU A 83 2.35 -17.19 29.70
N GLY A 84 2.17 -18.51 29.60
CA GLY A 84 1.07 -19.09 28.84
C GLY A 84 -0.28 -18.54 29.31
N PHE A 85 -1.30 -18.63 28.47
CA PHE A 85 -2.64 -18.13 28.81
C PHE A 85 -3.12 -18.59 30.20
N GLY A 86 -2.80 -19.84 30.58
CA GLY A 86 -3.07 -20.38 31.91
C GLY A 86 -2.36 -19.63 33.05
N ALA A 87 -1.09 -19.30 32.90
CA ALA A 87 -0.35 -18.55 33.92
C ALA A 87 -0.92 -17.13 34.10
N LYS A 88 -1.29 -16.47 33.00
CA LYS A 88 -1.98 -15.16 33.04
C LYS A 88 -3.36 -15.25 33.70
N LEU A 89 -4.09 -16.33 33.47
CA LEU A 89 -5.41 -16.56 34.07
C LEU A 89 -5.29 -16.76 35.58
N GLU A 90 -4.36 -17.60 36.05
CA GLU A 90 -4.14 -17.81 37.48
C GLU A 90 -3.66 -16.52 38.17
N ALA A 91 -2.78 -15.75 37.52
CA ALA A 91 -2.36 -14.43 38.04
C ALA A 91 -3.54 -13.42 38.13
N ALA A 92 -4.46 -13.45 37.17
CA ALA A 92 -5.68 -12.63 37.23
C ALA A 92 -6.63 -13.09 38.36
N ARG A 93 -6.81 -14.41 38.51
CA ARG A 93 -7.63 -15.00 39.57
C ARG A 93 -7.10 -14.66 40.95
N ALA A 94 -5.78 -14.77 41.18
CA ALA A 94 -5.15 -14.42 42.45
C ALA A 94 -5.36 -12.94 42.80
N ARG A 95 -5.20 -12.02 41.82
CA ARG A 95 -5.48 -10.60 42.01
C ARG A 95 -6.94 -10.34 42.37
N ALA A 96 -7.89 -10.98 41.69
CA ALA A 96 -9.31 -10.84 41.97
C ALA A 96 -9.68 -11.36 43.37
N ALA A 97 -9.14 -12.51 43.76
CA ALA A 97 -9.37 -13.10 45.08
C ALA A 97 -8.89 -12.18 46.22
N ASN A 98 -7.72 -11.54 46.05
CA ASN A 98 -7.22 -10.56 47.01
C ASN A 98 -8.16 -9.36 47.15
N VAL A 99 -8.68 -8.81 46.06
CA VAL A 99 -9.60 -7.65 46.14
C VAL A 99 -10.89 -8.01 46.89
N VAL A 100 -11.43 -9.22 46.66
CA VAL A 100 -12.64 -9.69 47.35
C VAL A 100 -12.39 -9.89 48.85
N SER A 101 -11.23 -10.43 49.23
CA SER A 101 -10.90 -10.61 50.65
C SER A 101 -10.74 -9.28 51.38
N PHE A 102 -10.05 -8.29 50.78
CA PHE A 102 -9.93 -6.95 51.34
C PHE A 102 -11.29 -6.28 51.57
N ARG A 103 -12.18 -6.34 50.57
CA ARG A 103 -13.53 -5.75 50.67
C ARG A 103 -14.36 -6.37 51.81
N ASN A 104 -14.23 -7.67 52.05
CA ASN A 104 -14.97 -8.34 53.11
C ASN A 104 -14.45 -7.99 54.52
N VAL A 105 -13.17 -7.64 54.66
CA VAL A 105 -12.58 -7.25 55.96
C VAL A 105 -13.08 -5.88 56.41
N GLU A 106 -13.28 -4.93 55.50
CA GLU A 106 -13.81 -3.59 55.84
C GLU A 106 -15.26 -3.66 56.35
N VAL A 107 -16.11 -4.49 55.73
CA VAL A 107 -17.51 -4.65 56.12
C VAL A 107 -17.67 -5.24 57.54
N LEU A 108 -16.69 -6.03 58.00
CA LEU A 108 -16.73 -6.61 59.34
C LEU A 108 -16.27 -5.64 60.44
N LYS A 109 -15.38 -4.69 60.12
CA LYS A 109 -14.91 -3.67 61.08
C LYS A 109 -15.94 -2.58 61.36
N GLU A 110 -16.90 -2.38 60.46
CA GLU A 110 -17.93 -1.35 60.59
C GLU A 110 -19.15 -1.85 61.40
N LYS A 111 -19.14 -3.12 61.84
CA LYS A 111 -20.27 -3.79 62.48
C LYS A 111 -20.09 -4.11 63.97
N ASP A 112 -18.96 -3.69 64.54
CA ASP A 112 -18.64 -3.70 65.99
C ASP A 112 -18.71 -2.27 66.55
#